data_AF-A0A2E3H611-F1
#
_entry.id   AF-A0A2E3H611-F1
#
_cell.length_a   1.000
_cell.length_b   1.000
_cell.length_c   1.000
_cell.angle_alpha   90.00
_cell.angle_beta   90.00
_cell.angle_gamma   90.00
#
_symmetry.space_group_name_H-M   'P 1'
#
loop_
_entity.id
_entity.type
_entity.pdbx_description
1 polymer ?
#
loop_
_entity_poly.entity_id
_entity_poly.type
_entity_poly.pdbx_seq_one_letter_code
_entity_poly.pdbx_strand_id
1 'polypeptide(L)'
;QRVAVISVSGGAGVLMTDAAVSEGLDVPDFTDETKEKLAKILPGFATPQNPIDLTAQIVMHKTMLREVLQIISDGTGYDGLLVFMGGLSQIAEELADALVSELPRDMPCALTWQAAPEEAVQQVRDRGIPVYSEIGDAARALAGQFRMGAGWDGPVPSEAPTIRQGGRPAGLFAVEHHSKDLLCEATSLNRPGGVFVTDPAKLTEAGAGLTAPFVVKLQSPEMLHKSGSGGIALGLDSIEAAAEEARKMVESASARGINVDGVLVEEMVPFDHEFIVGLRCDPVFGPMLVIGRGGVTVELEPDVARAFLPLDVAQIEELIRSLRAAPLLDGFRGAPPCDVAALARTVKELCDLYLRDETLSEIEINPLVADRTGRFVALDALVARSRGDSAGETP
;
A
#
# COMPACT_ATOMS: atom_id res chain seq x y z
N GLN A 1 21.04 -13.66 -7.01
CA GLN A 1 22.21 -12.86 -6.58
C GLN A 1 22.78 -13.53 -5.35
N ARG A 2 24.10 -13.67 -5.27
CA ARG A 2 24.83 -14.38 -4.21
C ARG A 2 25.16 -13.40 -3.08
N VAL A 3 24.79 -13.72 -1.85
CA VAL A 3 25.03 -12.84 -0.70
C VAL A 3 25.89 -13.52 0.35
N ALA A 4 26.80 -12.75 0.94
CA ALA A 4 27.54 -13.17 2.12
C ALA A 4 26.84 -12.64 3.38
N VAL A 5 26.69 -13.53 4.38
CA VAL A 5 26.00 -13.24 5.63
C VAL A 5 27.02 -13.18 6.74
N ILE A 6 27.08 -12.04 7.42
CA ILE A 6 27.98 -11.79 8.56
C ILE A 6 27.12 -11.57 9.80
N SER A 7 27.37 -12.31 10.88
CA SER A 7 26.61 -12.18 12.11
C SER A 7 27.52 -12.28 13.33
N VAL A 8 27.14 -11.61 14.42
CA VAL A 8 27.75 -11.79 15.76
C VAL A 8 27.06 -12.87 16.61
N SER A 9 26.06 -13.54 16.03
CA SER A 9 25.28 -14.62 16.64
C SER A 9 24.95 -15.69 15.60
N GLY A 10 25.37 -16.93 15.81
CA GLY A 10 25.05 -18.05 14.92
C GLY A 10 23.54 -18.26 14.72
N GLY A 11 22.73 -18.07 15.76
CA GLY A 11 21.27 -18.14 15.65
C GLY A 11 20.68 -17.06 14.73
N ALA A 12 21.19 -15.83 14.84
CA ALA A 12 20.80 -14.76 13.93
C ALA A 12 21.30 -15.03 12.50
N GLY A 13 22.48 -15.62 12.33
CA GLY A 13 23.00 -16.01 11.01
C GLY A 13 22.11 -17.02 10.29
N VAL A 14 21.55 -18.00 11.02
CA VAL A 14 20.55 -18.93 10.48
C VAL A 14 19.28 -18.20 10.05
N LEU A 15 18.74 -17.33 10.92
CA LEU A 15 17.53 -16.55 10.60
C LEU A 15 17.72 -15.62 9.39
N MET A 16 18.89 -15.01 9.26
CA MET A 16 19.25 -14.18 8.08
C MET A 16 19.33 -15.02 6.81
N THR A 17 19.88 -16.23 6.90
CA THR A 17 19.96 -17.16 5.78
C THR A 17 18.56 -17.56 5.32
N ASP A 18 17.69 -17.95 6.25
CA ASP A 18 16.30 -18.31 5.95
C ASP A 18 15.54 -17.13 5.31
N ALA A 19 15.70 -15.92 5.87
CA ALA A 19 15.10 -14.71 5.32
C ALA A 19 15.61 -14.39 3.91
N ALA A 20 16.93 -14.48 3.67
CA ALA A 20 17.53 -14.26 2.36
C ALA A 20 17.01 -15.25 1.31
N VAL A 21 16.96 -16.55 1.65
CA VAL A 21 16.47 -17.60 0.75
C VAL A 21 14.98 -17.40 0.43
N SER A 22 14.17 -17.01 1.42
CA SER A 22 12.74 -16.74 1.21
C SER A 22 12.46 -15.58 0.25
N GLU A 23 13.40 -14.62 0.14
CA GLU A 23 13.33 -13.49 -0.79
C GLU A 23 14.02 -13.80 -2.14
N GLY A 24 14.47 -15.05 -2.36
CA GLY A 24 15.08 -15.51 -3.60
C GLY A 24 16.58 -15.22 -3.75
N LEU A 25 17.27 -14.89 -2.66
CA LEU A 25 18.72 -14.71 -2.65
C LEU A 25 19.44 -16.05 -2.45
N ASP A 26 20.63 -16.17 -3.04
CA ASP A 26 21.49 -17.34 -2.88
C ASP A 26 22.54 -17.06 -1.81
N VAL A 27 22.78 -18.00 -0.90
CA VAL A 27 23.75 -17.89 0.21
C VAL A 27 24.80 -19.00 0.04
N PRO A 28 25.64 -18.95 -1.01
CA PRO A 28 26.61 -19.99 -1.27
C PRO A 28 27.73 -19.92 -0.23
N ASP A 29 28.36 -21.06 0.06
CA ASP A 29 29.50 -21.11 0.95
C ASP A 29 30.73 -20.36 0.39
N PHE A 30 31.65 -19.95 1.26
CA PHE A 30 32.89 -19.29 0.86
C PHE A 30 33.80 -20.21 0.03
N THR A 31 34.53 -19.60 -0.89
CA THR A 31 35.59 -20.31 -1.63
C THR A 31 36.68 -20.77 -0.68
N ASP A 32 37.40 -21.84 -1.03
CA ASP A 32 38.46 -22.38 -0.17
C ASP A 32 39.53 -21.31 0.16
N GLU A 33 39.86 -20.44 -0.80
CA GLU A 33 40.78 -19.31 -0.58
C GLU A 33 40.23 -18.32 0.48
N THR A 34 38.96 -17.94 0.38
CA THR A 34 38.33 -17.05 1.36
C THR A 34 38.29 -17.72 2.75
N LYS A 35 37.98 -19.02 2.81
CA LYS A 35 37.97 -19.79 4.06
C LYS A 35 39.35 -19.82 4.73
N GLU A 36 40.41 -20.04 3.95
CA GLU A 36 41.79 -20.04 4.47
C GLU A 36 42.20 -18.67 5.02
N LYS A 37 41.77 -17.56 4.40
CA LYS A 37 42.01 -16.20 4.91
C LYS A 37 41.24 -15.96 6.20
N LEU A 38 39.95 -16.31 6.24
CA LEU A 38 39.09 -16.14 7.42
C LEU A 38 39.57 -16.99 8.61
N ALA A 39 40.01 -18.22 8.38
CA ALA A 39 40.50 -19.13 9.43
C ALA A 39 41.69 -18.57 10.23
N LYS A 40 42.46 -17.63 9.67
CA LYS A 40 43.61 -16.99 10.35
C LYS A 40 43.19 -15.94 11.37
N ILE A 41 41.94 -15.47 11.29
CA ILE A 41 41.42 -14.32 12.04
C ILE A 41 40.33 -14.76 13.02
N LEU A 42 39.53 -15.73 12.59
CA LEU A 42 38.48 -16.31 13.39
C LEU A 42 39.05 -17.08 14.60
N PRO A 43 38.35 -17.05 15.75
CA PRO A 43 38.67 -17.92 16.87
C PRO A 43 38.61 -19.40 16.45
N GLY A 44 39.43 -20.27 17.05
CA GLY A 44 39.53 -21.68 16.65
C GLY A 44 38.25 -22.53 16.79
N PHE A 45 37.19 -21.98 17.41
CA PHE A 45 35.86 -22.62 17.49
C PHE A 45 34.85 -22.04 16.49
N ALA A 46 35.18 -20.93 15.82
CA ALA A 46 34.35 -20.38 14.75
C ALA A 46 34.70 -21.09 13.44
N THR A 47 33.67 -21.33 12.61
CA THR A 47 33.84 -22.01 11.33
C THR A 47 33.88 -20.98 10.21
N PRO A 48 34.91 -20.96 9.36
CA PRO A 48 34.98 -20.08 8.19
C PRO A 48 34.03 -20.60 7.10
N GLN A 49 32.74 -20.33 7.24
CA GLN A 49 31.69 -20.69 6.27
C GLN A 49 30.69 -19.54 6.13
N ASN A 50 29.87 -19.55 5.09
CA ASN A 50 28.74 -18.61 4.94
C ASN A 50 27.45 -19.30 5.45
N PRO A 51 26.73 -18.75 6.46
CA PRO A 51 26.98 -17.50 7.20
C PRO A 51 28.19 -17.58 8.15
N ILE A 52 28.92 -16.46 8.27
CA ILE A 52 30.04 -16.34 9.23
C ILE A 52 29.53 -15.82 10.58
N ASP A 53 29.89 -16.53 11.65
CA ASP A 53 29.64 -16.12 13.03
C ASP A 53 30.92 -15.55 13.66
N LEU A 54 30.95 -14.23 13.84
CA LEU A 54 32.03 -13.51 14.52
C LEU A 54 31.97 -13.69 16.05
N THR A 55 30.84 -14.20 16.55
CA THR A 55 30.53 -14.43 17.96
C THR A 55 30.61 -13.15 18.80
N ALA A 56 30.39 -13.27 20.12
CA ALA A 56 30.61 -12.16 21.04
C ALA A 56 32.09 -11.74 21.17
N GLN A 57 33.04 -12.51 20.63
CA GLN A 57 34.48 -12.19 20.66
C GLN A 57 34.86 -10.91 19.91
N ILE A 58 33.99 -10.44 19.01
CA ILE A 58 34.17 -9.15 18.34
C ILE A 58 34.35 -7.97 19.31
N VAL A 59 33.82 -8.09 20.54
CA VAL A 59 34.02 -7.09 21.61
C VAL A 59 35.47 -7.05 22.09
N MET A 60 36.15 -8.20 22.11
CA MET A 60 37.55 -8.32 22.50
C MET A 60 38.49 -8.04 21.32
N HIS A 61 38.08 -8.40 20.12
CA HIS A 61 38.85 -8.26 18.88
C HIS A 61 38.16 -7.26 17.94
N LYS A 62 38.23 -5.96 18.29
CA LYS A 62 37.48 -4.90 17.61
C LYS A 62 37.80 -4.73 16.11
N THR A 63 38.97 -5.19 15.66
CA THR A 63 39.35 -5.15 14.23
C THR A 63 38.77 -6.31 13.42
N MET A 64 38.17 -7.32 14.07
CA MET A 64 37.70 -8.55 13.40
C MET A 64 36.69 -8.26 12.29
N LEU A 65 35.72 -7.35 12.51
CA LEU A 65 34.76 -6.99 11.46
C LEU A 65 35.46 -6.34 10.27
N ARG A 66 36.39 -5.41 10.53
CA ARG A 66 37.16 -4.72 9.48
C ARG A 66 37.86 -5.73 8.57
N GLU A 67 38.59 -6.66 9.18
CA GLU A 67 39.37 -7.65 8.45
C GLU A 67 38.48 -8.65 7.68
N VAL A 68 37.34 -9.04 8.26
CA VAL A 68 36.36 -9.90 7.59
C VAL A 68 35.72 -9.19 6.40
N LEU A 69 35.32 -7.92 6.56
CA LEU A 69 34.75 -7.11 5.48
C LEU A 69 35.74 -6.96 4.32
N GLN A 70 37.02 -6.71 4.61
CA GLN A 70 38.08 -6.65 3.60
C GLN A 70 38.21 -7.97 2.85
N ILE A 71 38.32 -9.10 3.56
CA ILE A 71 38.49 -10.42 2.93
C ILE A 71 37.29 -10.78 2.02
N ILE A 72 36.06 -10.49 2.47
CA ILE A 72 34.86 -10.80 1.70
C ILE A 72 34.72 -9.85 0.51
N SER A 73 35.02 -8.56 0.68
CA SER A 73 34.88 -7.54 -0.37
C SER A 73 35.95 -7.66 -1.45
N ASP A 74 37.18 -8.06 -1.08
CA ASP A 74 38.26 -8.36 -2.03
C ASP A 74 38.02 -9.69 -2.78
N GLY A 75 37.21 -10.58 -2.19
CA GLY A 75 36.83 -11.84 -2.79
C GLY A 75 35.85 -11.66 -3.95
N THR A 76 36.18 -12.20 -5.13
CA THR A 76 35.22 -12.26 -6.23
C THR A 76 34.21 -13.38 -5.96
N GLY A 77 32.92 -13.08 -5.81
CA GLY A 77 31.94 -14.15 -5.63
C GLY A 77 30.62 -13.76 -4.99
N TYR A 78 30.52 -12.56 -4.42
CA TYR A 78 29.31 -12.08 -3.77
C TYR A 78 28.86 -10.77 -4.40
N ASP A 79 27.56 -10.67 -4.56
CA ASP A 79 26.88 -9.52 -5.15
C ASP A 79 26.41 -8.55 -4.06
N GLY A 80 26.42 -8.94 -2.78
CA GLY A 80 26.12 -8.05 -1.65
C GLY A 80 26.17 -8.74 -0.29
N LEU A 81 25.86 -7.98 0.76
CA LEU A 81 26.08 -8.37 2.16
C LEU A 81 24.83 -8.19 3.02
N LEU A 82 24.58 -9.19 3.86
CA LEU A 82 23.67 -9.07 5.00
C LEU A 82 24.49 -9.12 6.28
N VAL A 83 24.34 -8.10 7.12
CA VAL A 83 25.13 -7.97 8.34
C VAL A 83 24.22 -7.87 9.55
N PHE A 84 24.47 -8.66 10.60
CA PHE A 84 23.78 -8.56 11.88
C PHE A 84 24.76 -8.27 13.01
N MET A 85 24.56 -7.13 13.66
CA MET A 85 25.44 -6.64 14.73
C MET A 85 24.84 -6.76 16.14
N GLY A 86 23.57 -7.14 16.24
CA GLY A 86 22.88 -7.34 17.52
C GLY A 86 23.00 -6.13 18.46
N GLY A 87 22.92 -6.37 19.78
CA GLY A 87 22.97 -5.34 20.83
C GLY A 87 24.38 -4.95 21.29
N LEU A 88 25.31 -4.66 20.37
CA LEU A 88 26.71 -4.35 20.68
C LEU A 88 26.99 -2.84 20.82
N SER A 89 26.21 -2.13 21.64
CA SER A 89 26.30 -0.67 21.78
C SER A 89 27.67 -0.17 22.29
N GLN A 90 28.35 -0.96 23.12
CA GLN A 90 29.66 -0.63 23.70
C GLN A 90 30.83 -0.54 22.69
N ILE A 91 30.64 -1.05 21.47
CA ILE A 91 31.64 -0.96 20.38
C ILE A 91 31.02 -0.37 19.11
N ALA A 92 29.89 0.34 19.23
CA ALA A 92 29.13 0.75 18.05
C ALA A 92 29.91 1.72 17.15
N GLU A 93 30.76 2.58 17.71
CA GLU A 93 31.60 3.50 16.95
C GLU A 93 32.60 2.73 16.08
N GLU A 94 33.28 1.73 16.63
CA GLU A 94 34.25 0.92 15.88
C GLU A 94 33.58 0.06 14.80
N LEU A 95 32.37 -0.46 15.09
CA LEU A 95 31.59 -1.22 14.12
C LEU A 95 31.10 -0.33 12.97
N ALA A 96 30.62 0.87 13.27
CA ALA A 96 30.19 1.85 12.27
C ALA A 96 31.37 2.30 11.40
N ASP A 97 32.51 2.61 12.02
CA ASP A 97 33.73 2.99 11.30
C ASP A 97 34.22 1.88 10.37
N ALA A 98 34.22 0.61 10.82
CA ALA A 98 34.58 -0.52 9.97
C ALA A 98 33.65 -0.67 8.75
N LEU A 99 32.33 -0.56 8.94
CA LEU A 99 31.36 -0.61 7.84
C LEU A 99 31.56 0.54 6.86
N VAL A 100 31.81 1.75 7.35
CA VAL A 100 31.94 2.94 6.49
C VAL A 100 33.23 2.95 5.68
N SER A 101 34.33 2.48 6.28
CA SER A 101 35.67 2.54 5.70
C SER A 101 36.00 1.37 4.78
N GLU A 102 35.52 0.16 5.09
CA GLU A 102 35.92 -1.04 4.34
C GLU A 102 34.94 -1.48 3.27
N LEU A 103 33.64 -1.20 3.42
CA LEU A 103 32.67 -1.61 2.41
C LEU A 103 32.84 -0.79 1.13
N PRO A 104 33.02 -1.43 -0.04
CA PRO A 104 33.01 -0.72 -1.32
C PRO A 104 31.72 0.07 -1.52
N ARG A 105 31.79 1.24 -2.19
CA ARG A 105 30.62 2.12 -2.39
C ARG A 105 29.50 1.48 -3.22
N ASP A 106 29.88 0.57 -4.10
CA ASP A 106 29.05 -0.13 -5.05
C ASP A 106 28.56 -1.50 -4.55
N MET A 107 29.07 -1.99 -3.41
CA MET A 107 28.62 -3.23 -2.78
C MET A 107 27.30 -3.00 -2.02
N PRO A 108 26.17 -3.58 -2.47
CA PRO A 108 24.91 -3.55 -1.73
C PRO A 108 25.07 -4.21 -0.36
N CYS A 109 24.61 -3.53 0.68
CA CYS A 109 24.69 -4.02 2.06
C CYS A 109 23.42 -3.63 2.81
N ALA A 110 22.81 -4.56 3.51
CA ALA A 110 21.73 -4.26 4.46
C ALA A 110 22.13 -4.72 5.87
N LEU A 111 22.02 -3.80 6.82
CA LEU A 111 22.47 -3.99 8.19
C LEU A 111 21.27 -4.13 9.13
N THR A 112 21.24 -5.21 9.91
CA THR A 112 20.35 -5.35 11.05
C THR A 112 21.11 -5.00 12.33
N TRP A 113 20.71 -3.90 12.98
CA TRP A 113 21.38 -3.42 14.19
C TRP A 113 20.36 -3.06 15.26
N GLN A 114 20.33 -3.86 16.33
CA GLN A 114 19.43 -3.66 17.45
C GLN A 114 20.11 -2.85 18.55
N ALA A 115 19.40 -1.86 19.11
CA ALA A 115 19.91 -1.02 20.20
C ALA A 115 21.25 -0.30 19.92
N ALA A 116 21.52 0.04 18.66
CA ALA A 116 22.64 0.91 18.31
C ALA A 116 22.37 2.37 18.75
N PRO A 117 23.41 3.11 19.18
CA PRO A 117 23.32 4.56 19.32
C PRO A 117 22.90 5.23 18.01
N GLU A 118 22.08 6.28 18.11
CA GLU A 118 21.51 6.98 16.95
C GLU A 118 22.61 7.58 16.06
N GLU A 119 23.69 8.08 16.67
CA GLU A 119 24.83 8.65 15.97
C GLU A 119 25.55 7.62 15.09
N ALA A 120 25.74 6.40 15.59
CA ALA A 120 26.37 5.31 14.84
C ALA A 120 25.49 4.85 13.67
N VAL A 121 24.16 4.78 13.89
CA VAL A 121 23.19 4.47 12.83
C VAL A 121 23.23 5.54 11.75
N GLN A 122 23.24 6.83 12.14
CA GLN A 122 23.26 7.94 11.20
C GLN A 122 24.56 7.94 10.38
N GLN A 123 25.70 7.70 11.01
CA GLN A 123 27.00 7.59 10.32
C GLN A 123 26.99 6.53 9.20
N VAL A 124 26.41 5.36 9.49
CA VAL A 124 26.28 4.26 8.51
C VAL A 124 25.28 4.61 7.40
N ARG A 125 24.17 5.26 7.73
CA ARG A 125 23.15 5.71 6.76
C ARG A 125 23.67 6.80 5.82
N ASP A 126 24.42 7.77 6.32
CA ASP A 126 25.02 8.85 5.52
C ASP A 126 25.99 8.30 4.46
N ARG A 127 26.57 7.12 4.73
CA ARG A 127 27.42 6.40 3.78
C ARG A 127 26.62 5.63 2.71
N GLY A 128 25.31 5.52 2.85
CA GLY A 128 24.39 4.83 1.94
C GLY A 128 24.07 3.39 2.34
N ILE A 129 24.40 2.97 3.56
CA ILE A 129 24.08 1.61 4.05
C ILE A 129 22.78 1.69 4.87
N PRO A 130 21.67 1.09 4.42
CA PRO A 130 20.43 1.08 5.17
C PRO A 130 20.53 0.20 6.43
N VAL A 131 19.95 0.70 7.52
CA VAL A 131 19.96 0.05 8.84
C VAL A 131 18.52 -0.25 9.28
N TYR A 132 18.26 -1.50 9.60
CA TYR A 132 16.97 -2.07 9.96
C TYR A 132 17.01 -2.65 11.39
N SER A 133 15.86 -2.68 12.06
CA SER A 133 15.70 -3.33 13.36
C SER A 133 15.50 -4.84 13.25
N GLU A 134 14.90 -5.28 12.14
CA GLU A 134 14.49 -6.66 11.90
C GLU A 134 15.30 -7.31 10.77
N ILE A 135 15.52 -8.62 10.91
CA ILE A 135 16.26 -9.43 9.94
C ILE A 135 15.50 -9.54 8.61
N GLY A 136 14.18 -9.77 8.68
CA GLY A 136 13.34 -9.93 7.50
C GLY A 136 13.31 -8.68 6.62
N ASP A 137 13.24 -7.50 7.23
CA ASP A 137 13.22 -6.23 6.51
C ASP A 137 14.55 -5.96 5.79
N ALA A 138 15.68 -6.28 6.43
CA ALA A 138 17.00 -6.16 5.81
C ALA A 138 17.16 -7.08 4.60
N ALA A 139 16.74 -8.35 4.72
CA ALA A 139 16.78 -9.31 3.61
C ALA A 139 15.89 -8.86 2.44
N ARG A 140 14.64 -8.45 2.73
CA ARG A 140 13.70 -7.95 1.72
C ARG A 140 14.21 -6.70 1.02
N ALA A 141 14.80 -5.78 1.76
CA ALA A 141 15.36 -4.55 1.21
C ALA A 141 16.53 -4.84 0.27
N LEU A 142 17.46 -5.72 0.67
CA LEU A 142 18.59 -6.11 -0.18
C LEU A 142 18.11 -6.81 -1.45
N ALA A 143 17.14 -7.74 -1.35
CA ALA A 143 16.53 -8.37 -2.50
C ALA A 143 15.80 -7.36 -3.41
N GLY A 144 15.10 -6.39 -2.82
CA GLY A 144 14.51 -5.25 -3.53
C GLY A 144 15.56 -4.45 -4.32
N GLN A 145 16.70 -4.14 -3.70
CA GLN A 145 17.79 -3.42 -4.34
C GLN A 145 18.36 -4.18 -5.54
N PHE A 146 18.54 -5.50 -5.43
CA PHE A 146 18.98 -6.32 -6.56
C PHE A 146 17.97 -6.38 -7.69
N ARG A 147 16.67 -6.49 -7.37
CA ARG A 147 15.60 -6.43 -8.39
C ARG A 147 15.64 -5.09 -9.12
N MET A 148 15.77 -3.98 -8.41
CA MET A 148 15.89 -2.65 -9.03
C MET A 148 17.17 -2.51 -9.85
N GLY A 149 18.31 -2.99 -9.35
CA GLY A 149 19.63 -2.87 -9.99
C GLY A 149 19.83 -3.77 -11.22
N ALA A 150 19.14 -4.91 -11.28
CA ALA A 150 19.10 -5.77 -12.48
C ALA A 150 18.32 -5.14 -13.65
N GLY A 151 17.76 -3.95 -13.43
CA GLY A 151 16.78 -3.30 -14.27
C GLY A 151 15.40 -3.49 -13.66
N TRP A 152 14.72 -2.38 -13.39
CA TRP A 152 13.29 -2.40 -13.13
C TRP A 152 12.60 -2.84 -14.43
N ASP A 153 12.20 -4.12 -14.47
CA ASP A 153 11.34 -4.71 -15.51
C ASP A 153 9.86 -4.42 -15.26
N GLY A 154 9.58 -3.90 -14.07
CA GLY A 154 8.32 -3.27 -13.76
C GLY A 154 8.04 -2.12 -14.74
N PRO A 155 6.80 -1.67 -14.78
CA PRO A 155 6.43 -0.60 -15.68
C PRO A 155 7.16 0.68 -15.31
N VAL A 156 8.01 1.16 -16.22
CA VAL A 156 8.50 2.53 -16.19
C VAL A 156 7.51 3.34 -17.03
N PRO A 157 6.77 4.28 -16.43
CA PRO A 157 6.00 5.25 -17.19
C PRO A 157 6.85 5.86 -18.30
N SER A 158 6.32 5.94 -19.52
CA SER A 158 7.03 6.60 -20.64
C SER A 158 7.36 8.07 -20.33
N GLU A 159 6.60 8.67 -19.41
CA GLU A 159 6.86 9.97 -18.81
C GLU A 159 6.75 9.85 -17.30
N ALA A 160 7.75 10.38 -16.57
CA ALA A 160 7.66 10.46 -15.12
C ALA A 160 6.42 11.29 -14.74
N PRO A 161 5.54 10.79 -13.86
CA PRO A 161 4.44 11.61 -13.36
C PRO A 161 5.03 12.84 -12.68
N THR A 162 4.42 13.99 -12.91
CA THR A 162 4.71 15.17 -12.09
C THR A 162 4.38 14.80 -10.64
N ILE A 163 5.40 14.66 -9.79
CA ILE A 163 5.19 14.44 -8.35
C ILE A 163 4.56 15.71 -7.82
N ARG A 164 3.25 15.65 -7.62
CA ARG A 164 2.51 16.70 -6.94
C ARG A 164 2.84 16.55 -5.47
N GLN A 165 3.48 17.54 -4.86
CA GLN A 165 3.43 17.61 -3.40
C GLN A 165 1.96 17.83 -3.07
N GLY A 166 1.30 16.75 -2.63
CA GLY A 166 -0.13 16.75 -2.34
C GLY A 166 -0.45 17.95 -1.45
N GLY A 167 -1.18 18.92 -2.00
CA GLY A 167 -1.90 19.87 -1.15
C GLY A 167 -2.79 19.03 -0.25
N ARG A 168 -2.84 19.37 1.05
CA ARG A 168 -3.83 18.77 1.94
C ARG A 168 -5.21 18.88 1.29
N PRO A 169 -6.08 17.86 1.37
CA PRO A 169 -7.49 18.01 1.01
C PRO A 169 -8.02 19.26 1.71
N ALA A 170 -8.29 20.31 0.94
CA ALA A 170 -8.65 21.64 1.44
C ALA A 170 -9.89 22.19 0.74
N GLY A 171 -10.42 21.47 -0.25
CA GLY A 171 -11.73 21.71 -0.84
C GLY A 171 -12.83 20.96 -0.06
N LEU A 172 -14.07 21.31 -0.37
CA LEU A 172 -15.23 20.56 0.10
C LEU A 172 -15.16 19.15 -0.52
N PHE A 173 -15.31 18.13 0.32
CA PHE A 173 -15.65 16.80 -0.17
C PHE A 173 -16.98 16.89 -0.91
N ALA A 174 -17.04 16.40 -2.14
CA ALA A 174 -18.30 16.27 -2.83
C ALA A 174 -19.14 15.21 -2.09
N VAL A 175 -20.37 15.56 -1.74
CA VAL A 175 -21.36 14.59 -1.26
C VAL A 175 -21.55 13.46 -2.28
N GLU A 176 -21.91 12.27 -1.79
CA GLU A 176 -21.86 11.02 -2.56
C GLU A 176 -22.57 11.09 -3.91
N HIS A 177 -23.75 11.72 -3.97
CA HIS A 177 -24.50 11.81 -5.23
C HIS A 177 -23.74 12.60 -6.32
N HIS A 178 -23.13 13.74 -5.98
CA HIS A 178 -22.29 14.52 -6.89
C HIS A 178 -21.01 13.77 -7.27
N SER A 179 -20.40 13.05 -6.32
CA SER A 179 -19.24 12.20 -6.60
C SER A 179 -19.58 11.12 -7.63
N LYS A 180 -20.73 10.46 -7.48
CA LYS A 180 -21.21 9.45 -8.43
C LYS A 180 -21.52 10.05 -9.81
N ASP A 181 -22.18 11.21 -9.86
CA ASP A 181 -22.44 11.92 -11.13
C ASP A 181 -21.12 12.14 -11.90
N LEU A 182 -20.14 12.76 -11.25
CA LEU A 182 -18.84 13.05 -11.85
C LEU A 182 -18.13 11.79 -12.37
N LEU A 183 -18.13 10.72 -11.57
CA LEU A 183 -17.44 9.48 -11.93
C LEU A 183 -18.16 8.76 -13.09
N CYS A 184 -19.49 8.70 -13.10
CA CYS A 184 -20.26 8.05 -14.17
C CYS A 184 -20.24 8.86 -15.48
N GLU A 185 -20.15 10.19 -15.42
CA GLU A 185 -20.01 11.02 -16.62
C GLU A 185 -18.62 10.89 -17.27
N ALA A 186 -17.59 10.66 -16.44
CA ALA A 186 -16.20 10.61 -16.89
C ALA A 186 -15.68 9.21 -17.21
N THR A 187 -16.38 8.14 -16.80
CA THR A 187 -15.91 6.76 -16.89
C THR A 187 -17.04 5.80 -17.28
N SER A 188 -16.71 4.52 -17.47
CA SER A 188 -17.65 3.42 -17.68
C SER A 188 -18.37 2.95 -16.41
N LEU A 189 -18.13 3.60 -15.26
CA LEU A 189 -18.83 3.27 -14.02
C LEU A 189 -20.32 3.52 -14.12
N ASN A 190 -21.06 2.65 -13.45
CA ASN A 190 -22.48 2.80 -13.24
C ASN A 190 -22.74 3.24 -11.79
N ARG A 191 -23.94 3.74 -11.56
CA ARG A 191 -24.50 3.95 -10.23
C ARG A 191 -25.85 3.24 -10.11
N PRO A 192 -26.32 2.95 -8.89
CA PRO A 192 -27.69 2.48 -8.69
C PRO A 192 -28.71 3.47 -9.29
N GLY A 193 -29.86 2.96 -9.72
CA GLY A 193 -31.01 3.81 -9.97
C GLY A 193 -31.39 4.50 -8.66
N GLY A 194 -31.62 5.82 -8.67
CA GLY A 194 -31.89 6.54 -7.44
C GLY A 194 -32.28 7.99 -7.64
N VAL A 195 -32.75 8.59 -6.56
CA VAL A 195 -33.17 10.00 -6.51
C VAL A 195 -32.61 10.68 -5.28
N PHE A 196 -32.09 11.88 -5.47
CA PHE A 196 -31.74 12.79 -4.39
C PHE A 196 -32.86 13.81 -4.20
N VAL A 197 -33.29 14.01 -2.95
CA VAL A 197 -34.20 15.10 -2.61
C VAL A 197 -33.73 15.83 -1.37
N THR A 198 -33.95 17.14 -1.33
CA THR A 198 -33.70 17.97 -0.14
C THR A 198 -34.84 17.87 0.88
N ASP A 199 -36.04 17.51 0.43
CA ASP A 199 -37.24 17.32 1.27
C ASP A 199 -37.73 15.86 1.15
N PRO A 200 -37.61 15.05 2.21
CA PRO A 200 -38.09 13.66 2.23
C PRO A 200 -39.56 13.49 1.83
N ALA A 201 -40.41 14.52 1.97
CA ALA A 201 -41.81 14.45 1.55
C ALA A 201 -41.99 14.27 0.03
N LYS A 202 -40.96 14.62 -0.76
CA LYS A 202 -40.96 14.49 -2.23
C LYS A 202 -40.47 13.13 -2.73
N LEU A 203 -39.98 12.26 -1.85
CA LEU A 203 -39.39 10.97 -2.23
C LEU A 203 -40.39 10.08 -2.97
N THR A 204 -41.65 10.03 -2.53
CA THR A 204 -42.67 9.17 -3.14
C THR A 204 -42.97 9.57 -4.60
N GLU A 205 -43.00 10.87 -4.89
CA GLU A 205 -43.20 11.38 -6.25
C GLU A 205 -41.94 11.17 -7.11
N ALA A 206 -40.78 11.59 -6.59
CA ALA A 206 -39.52 11.51 -7.32
C ALA A 206 -39.11 10.05 -7.61
N GLY A 207 -39.34 9.14 -6.66
CA GLY A 207 -38.94 7.73 -6.73
C GLY A 207 -39.99 6.79 -7.34
N ALA A 208 -41.08 7.30 -7.92
CA ALA A 208 -42.20 6.49 -8.40
C ALA A 208 -41.81 5.44 -9.48
N GLY A 209 -40.68 5.62 -10.17
CA GLY A 209 -40.16 4.69 -11.17
C GLY A 209 -39.08 3.72 -10.69
N LEU A 210 -38.70 3.77 -9.41
CA LEU A 210 -37.63 2.94 -8.86
C LEU A 210 -38.16 1.57 -8.38
N THR A 211 -37.26 0.59 -8.30
CA THR A 211 -37.57 -0.79 -7.93
C THR A 211 -36.96 -1.18 -6.58
N ALA A 212 -37.81 -1.68 -5.66
CA ALA A 212 -37.40 -2.17 -4.36
C ALA A 212 -36.55 -3.48 -4.46
N PRO A 213 -35.70 -3.81 -3.46
CA PRO A 213 -35.54 -3.10 -2.18
C PRO A 213 -34.69 -1.83 -2.31
N PHE A 214 -34.90 -0.87 -1.42
CA PHE A 214 -34.22 0.43 -1.41
C PHE A 214 -33.21 0.57 -0.27
N VAL A 215 -32.23 1.45 -0.50
CA VAL A 215 -31.36 2.02 0.51
C VAL A 215 -31.62 3.52 0.63
N VAL A 216 -31.65 4.02 1.86
CA VAL A 216 -31.74 5.45 2.20
C VAL A 216 -30.39 5.87 2.76
N LYS A 217 -29.83 6.98 2.24
CA LYS A 217 -28.54 7.54 2.66
C LYS A 217 -28.66 9.03 2.92
N LEU A 218 -28.38 9.47 4.14
CA LEU A 218 -28.28 10.90 4.45
C LEU A 218 -27.07 11.50 3.72
N GLN A 219 -27.28 12.68 3.13
CA GLN A 219 -26.23 13.43 2.46
C GLN A 219 -25.87 14.64 3.33
N SER A 220 -24.63 14.65 3.81
CA SER A 220 -24.08 15.75 4.60
C SER A 220 -22.55 15.77 4.45
N PRO A 221 -21.92 16.93 4.27
CA PRO A 221 -20.46 17.07 4.31
C PRO A 221 -19.87 16.67 5.67
N GLU A 222 -20.67 16.70 6.73
CA GLU A 222 -20.27 16.31 8.10
C GLU A 222 -20.37 14.79 8.33
N MET A 223 -20.98 14.03 7.40
CA MET A 223 -21.16 12.58 7.51
C MET A 223 -20.50 11.84 6.35
N LEU A 224 -19.17 11.83 6.34
CA LEU A 224 -18.37 11.06 5.39
C LEU A 224 -18.46 9.55 5.64
N HIS A 225 -18.54 9.11 6.90
CA HIS A 225 -18.73 7.69 7.29
C HIS A 225 -20.16 7.44 7.80
N LYS A 226 -21.06 7.04 6.90
CA LYS A 226 -22.51 6.96 7.16
C LYS A 226 -22.96 5.69 7.89
N SER A 227 -22.25 4.57 7.71
CA SER A 227 -22.63 3.25 8.24
C SER A 227 -22.61 3.17 9.78
N GLY A 228 -21.69 3.89 10.44
CA GLY A 228 -21.58 3.90 11.90
C GLY A 228 -22.40 5.00 12.60
N SER A 229 -22.92 5.97 11.85
CA SER A 229 -23.58 7.16 12.39
C SER A 229 -25.11 7.11 12.36
N GLY A 230 -25.69 6.02 11.85
CA GLY A 230 -27.13 5.91 11.57
C GLY A 230 -27.55 6.66 10.29
N GLY A 231 -26.60 6.94 9.39
CA GLY A 231 -26.84 7.65 8.14
C GLY A 231 -27.27 6.76 6.97
N ILE A 232 -27.41 5.44 7.19
CA ILE A 232 -27.84 4.47 6.18
C ILE A 232 -28.97 3.59 6.73
N ALA A 233 -30.03 3.38 5.95
CA ALA A 233 -31.03 2.34 6.16
C ALA A 233 -31.16 1.46 4.90
N LEU A 234 -31.08 0.13 5.07
CA LEU A 234 -31.04 -0.85 3.98
C LEU A 234 -32.30 -1.72 3.97
N GLY A 235 -32.64 -2.29 2.80
CA GLY A 235 -33.65 -3.34 2.69
C GLY A 235 -35.09 -2.84 2.82
N LEU A 236 -35.36 -1.63 2.32
CA LEU A 236 -36.69 -1.02 2.43
C LEU A 236 -37.57 -1.48 1.26
N ASP A 237 -38.69 -2.12 1.57
CA ASP A 237 -39.51 -2.84 0.58
C ASP A 237 -40.40 -1.93 -0.28
N SER A 238 -40.50 -0.64 0.03
CA SER A 238 -41.28 0.33 -0.76
C SER A 238 -40.74 1.76 -0.65
N ILE A 239 -41.11 2.61 -1.61
CA ILE A 239 -40.68 4.02 -1.62
C ILE A 239 -41.31 4.81 -0.47
N GLU A 240 -42.50 4.42 -0.01
CA GLU A 240 -43.17 4.98 1.15
C GLU A 240 -42.42 4.61 2.44
N ALA A 241 -41.96 3.36 2.57
CA ALA A 241 -41.12 2.93 3.68
C ALA A 241 -39.78 3.68 3.68
N ALA A 242 -39.18 3.88 2.50
CA ALA A 242 -37.99 4.71 2.34
C ALA A 242 -38.22 6.17 2.73
N ALA A 243 -39.34 6.77 2.35
CA ALA A 243 -39.69 8.15 2.70
C ALA A 243 -39.95 8.33 4.20
N GLU A 244 -40.59 7.36 4.83
CA GLU A 244 -40.81 7.35 6.28
C GLU A 244 -39.49 7.25 7.04
N GLU A 245 -38.61 6.33 6.65
CA GLU A 245 -37.33 6.15 7.30
C GLU A 245 -36.42 7.37 7.10
N ALA A 246 -36.39 7.93 5.89
CA ALA A 246 -35.69 9.17 5.58
C ALA A 246 -36.10 10.32 6.53
N ARG A 247 -37.40 10.50 6.81
CA ARG A 247 -37.89 11.52 7.73
C ARG A 247 -37.33 11.32 9.14
N LYS A 248 -37.42 10.10 9.67
CA LYS A 248 -36.88 9.77 11.01
C LYS A 248 -35.37 10.00 11.10
N MET A 249 -34.64 9.62 10.05
CA MET A 249 -33.18 9.79 9.99
C MET A 249 -32.79 11.27 9.97
N VAL A 250 -33.48 12.11 9.19
CA VAL A 250 -33.26 13.57 9.15
C VAL A 250 -33.59 14.23 10.49
N GLU A 251 -34.69 13.85 11.14
CA GLU A 251 -35.05 14.33 12.47
C GLU A 251 -34.00 13.94 13.53
N SER A 252 -33.53 12.70 13.50
CA SER A 252 -32.48 12.21 14.39
C SER A 252 -31.16 12.95 14.20
N ALA A 253 -30.74 13.18 12.97
CA ALA A 253 -29.53 13.94 12.64
C ALA A 253 -29.65 15.40 13.11
N SER A 254 -30.80 16.04 12.86
CA SER A 254 -31.09 17.40 13.30
C SER A 254 -31.05 17.54 14.83
N ALA A 255 -31.61 16.57 15.56
CA ALA A 255 -31.58 16.54 17.03
C ALA A 255 -30.15 16.42 17.59
N ARG A 256 -29.22 15.88 16.80
CA ARG A 256 -27.79 15.79 17.12
C ARG A 256 -26.98 17.01 16.65
N GLY A 257 -27.64 17.97 16.02
CA GLY A 257 -27.00 19.19 15.49
C GLY A 257 -26.24 18.98 14.18
N ILE A 258 -26.51 17.90 13.45
CA ILE A 258 -25.87 17.61 12.16
C ILE A 258 -26.69 18.26 11.04
N ASN A 259 -26.05 19.07 10.19
CA ASN A 259 -26.72 19.65 9.04
C ASN A 259 -26.83 18.64 7.89
N VAL A 260 -28.04 18.35 7.43
CA VAL A 260 -28.31 17.39 6.36
C VAL A 260 -28.78 18.14 5.12
N ASP A 261 -28.06 17.99 4.01
CA ASP A 261 -28.39 18.65 2.73
C ASP A 261 -29.58 17.99 2.04
N GLY A 262 -29.79 16.70 2.32
CA GLY A 262 -30.90 15.92 1.80
C GLY A 262 -30.71 14.42 1.97
N VAL A 263 -31.48 13.67 1.21
CA VAL A 263 -31.52 12.21 1.26
C VAL A 263 -31.39 11.65 -0.14
N LEU A 264 -30.48 10.70 -0.29
CA LEU A 264 -30.33 9.88 -1.50
C LEU A 264 -31.02 8.54 -1.27
N VAL A 265 -32.00 8.21 -2.11
CA VAL A 265 -32.65 6.89 -2.14
C VAL A 265 -32.23 6.17 -3.40
N GLU A 266 -31.71 4.96 -3.25
CA GLU A 266 -31.20 4.13 -4.34
C GLU A 266 -31.80 2.73 -4.31
N GLU A 267 -31.93 2.11 -5.48
CA GLU A 267 -32.20 0.69 -5.63
C GLU A 267 -31.04 -0.12 -5.06
N MET A 268 -31.33 -1.21 -4.34
CA MET A 268 -30.30 -2.14 -3.91
C MET A 268 -29.85 -2.99 -5.09
N VAL A 269 -28.54 -2.93 -5.38
CA VAL A 269 -27.92 -3.69 -6.46
C VAL A 269 -27.44 -5.03 -5.93
N PRO A 270 -27.92 -6.17 -6.46
CA PRO A 270 -27.35 -7.47 -6.14
C PRO A 270 -25.99 -7.64 -6.83
N PHE A 271 -24.97 -8.03 -6.05
CA PHE A 271 -23.62 -8.25 -6.53
C PHE A 271 -23.03 -9.53 -5.93
N ASP A 272 -22.00 -10.06 -6.60
CA ASP A 272 -21.27 -11.23 -6.13
C ASP A 272 -19.82 -10.88 -5.74
N HIS A 273 -19.30 -9.76 -6.25
CA HIS A 273 -17.95 -9.26 -5.95
C HIS A 273 -17.99 -7.79 -5.53
N GLU A 274 -17.22 -7.48 -4.49
CA GLU A 274 -17.12 -6.16 -3.90
C GLU A 274 -15.63 -5.78 -3.76
N PHE A 275 -15.31 -4.53 -4.07
CA PHE A 275 -13.97 -3.97 -4.10
C PHE A 275 -13.93 -2.61 -3.44
N ILE A 276 -12.74 -2.23 -3.00
CA ILE A 276 -12.39 -0.87 -2.60
C ILE A 276 -11.40 -0.35 -3.63
N VAL A 277 -11.66 0.84 -4.18
CA VAL A 277 -10.73 1.53 -5.09
C VAL A 277 -10.47 2.93 -4.55
N GLY A 278 -9.21 3.24 -4.33
CA GLY A 278 -8.74 4.53 -3.82
C GLY A 278 -7.64 5.11 -4.70
N LEU A 279 -7.73 6.39 -5.00
CA LEU A 279 -6.71 7.16 -5.72
C LEU A 279 -6.37 8.39 -4.89
N ARG A 280 -5.09 8.55 -4.57
CA ARG A 280 -4.59 9.65 -3.74
C ARG A 280 -3.15 9.96 -4.07
N CYS A 281 -2.67 11.09 -3.59
CA CYS A 281 -1.27 11.47 -3.71
C CYS A 281 -0.56 11.24 -2.38
N ASP A 282 0.39 10.31 -2.34
CA ASP A 282 1.32 10.17 -1.23
C ASP A 282 2.30 11.36 -1.22
N PRO A 283 2.60 11.96 -0.05
CA PRO A 283 3.50 13.12 0.02
C PRO A 283 4.93 12.86 -0.44
N VAL A 284 5.40 11.61 -0.35
CA VAL A 284 6.77 11.20 -0.70
C VAL A 284 6.79 10.56 -2.07
N PHE A 285 5.85 9.64 -2.33
CA PHE A 285 5.89 8.80 -3.53
C PHE A 285 5.02 9.30 -4.69
N GLY A 286 4.18 10.32 -4.45
CA GLY A 286 3.29 10.87 -5.47
C GLY A 286 2.00 10.06 -5.67
N PRO A 287 1.38 10.14 -6.86
CA PRO A 287 0.06 9.57 -7.10
C PRO A 287 0.07 8.04 -7.03
N MET A 288 -0.89 7.47 -6.30
CA MET A 288 -0.97 6.03 -6.05
C MET A 288 -2.41 5.51 -6.20
N LEU A 289 -2.51 4.29 -6.73
CA LEU A 289 -3.70 3.45 -6.71
C LEU A 289 -3.66 2.52 -5.49
N VAL A 290 -4.80 2.41 -4.83
CA VAL A 290 -5.10 1.40 -3.81
C VAL A 290 -6.29 0.60 -4.34
N ILE A 291 -6.14 -0.72 -4.43
CA ILE A 291 -7.24 -1.62 -4.78
C ILE A 291 -7.29 -2.76 -3.78
N GLY A 292 -8.46 -3.15 -3.34
CA GLY A 292 -8.60 -4.25 -2.40
C GLY A 292 -9.93 -4.95 -2.53
N ARG A 293 -10.01 -6.13 -1.91
CA ARG A 293 -11.30 -6.77 -1.67
C ARG A 293 -12.14 -5.86 -0.77
N GLY A 294 -13.42 -5.71 -1.07
CA GLY A 294 -14.40 -5.03 -0.21
C GLY A 294 -15.08 -5.95 0.80
N GLY A 295 -16.11 -5.43 1.46
CA GLY A 295 -16.90 -6.13 2.46
C GLY A 295 -16.46 -5.91 3.90
N VAL A 296 -17.37 -6.20 4.83
CA VAL A 296 -17.22 -5.91 6.27
C VAL A 296 -16.03 -6.61 6.94
N THR A 297 -15.52 -7.69 6.35
CA THR A 297 -14.38 -8.44 6.91
C THR A 297 -13.02 -7.79 6.64
N VAL A 298 -12.96 -6.78 5.76
CA VAL A 298 -11.70 -6.10 5.39
C VAL A 298 -11.06 -5.39 6.59
N GLU A 299 -11.86 -4.92 7.54
CA GLU A 299 -11.34 -4.31 8.79
C GLU A 299 -10.56 -5.31 9.65
N LEU A 300 -10.93 -6.59 9.59
CA LEU A 300 -10.28 -7.65 10.35
C LEU A 300 -9.06 -8.23 9.63
N GLU A 301 -9.13 -8.31 8.30
CA GLU A 301 -8.08 -8.88 7.48
C GLU A 301 -7.95 -8.13 6.14
N PRO A 302 -7.11 -7.08 6.08
CA PRO A 302 -6.98 -6.26 4.89
C PRO A 302 -6.38 -7.04 3.72
N ASP A 303 -7.09 -7.14 2.60
CA ASP A 303 -6.57 -7.70 1.34
C ASP A 303 -6.50 -6.59 0.29
N VAL A 304 -5.34 -5.91 0.26
CA VAL A 304 -5.14 -4.65 -0.47
C VAL A 304 -3.81 -4.67 -1.20
N ALA A 305 -3.83 -4.28 -2.46
CA ALA A 305 -2.67 -4.05 -3.30
C ALA A 305 -2.52 -2.54 -3.58
N ARG A 306 -1.28 -2.09 -3.77
CA ARG A 306 -0.93 -0.68 -3.99
C ARG A 306 0.07 -0.58 -5.13
N ALA A 307 -0.07 0.44 -5.95
CA ALA A 307 0.86 0.73 -7.01
C ALA A 307 0.94 2.23 -7.29
N PHE A 308 2.10 2.69 -7.74
CA PHE A 308 2.30 4.08 -8.14
C PHE A 308 1.75 4.29 -9.55
N LEU A 309 1.20 5.47 -9.80
CA LEU A 309 0.70 5.87 -11.11
C LEU A 309 1.81 6.51 -11.96
N PRO A 310 1.69 6.51 -13.30
CA PRO A 310 0.63 5.88 -14.09
C PRO A 310 0.80 4.37 -14.23
N LEU A 311 -0.32 3.67 -14.42
CA LEU A 311 -0.38 2.24 -14.68
C LEU A 311 -1.07 1.96 -16.02
N ASP A 312 -0.66 0.92 -16.74
CA ASP A 312 -1.45 0.39 -17.86
C ASP A 312 -2.50 -0.65 -17.40
N VAL A 313 -3.36 -1.08 -18.32
CA VAL A 313 -4.43 -2.05 -18.01
C VAL A 313 -3.88 -3.41 -17.56
N ALA A 314 -2.76 -3.86 -18.13
CA ALA A 314 -2.18 -5.16 -17.81
C ALA A 314 -1.60 -5.18 -16.38
N GLN A 315 -0.96 -4.08 -15.98
CA GLN A 315 -0.44 -3.90 -14.62
C GLN A 315 -1.56 -3.81 -13.59
N ILE A 316 -2.68 -3.15 -13.93
CA ILE A 316 -3.85 -3.10 -13.06
C ILE A 316 -4.48 -4.49 -12.93
N GLU A 317 -4.55 -5.27 -14.02
CA GLU A 317 -5.01 -6.66 -13.95
C GLU A 317 -4.10 -7.52 -13.07
N GLU A 318 -2.78 -7.41 -13.22
CA GLU A 318 -1.83 -8.10 -12.35
C GLU A 318 -2.00 -7.69 -10.87
N LEU A 319 -2.21 -6.39 -10.62
CA LEU A 319 -2.45 -5.87 -9.28
C LEU A 319 -3.73 -6.48 -8.66
N ILE A 320 -4.81 -6.58 -9.43
CA ILE A 320 -6.06 -7.24 -8.99
C ILE A 320 -5.81 -8.73 -8.73
N ARG A 321 -5.04 -9.40 -9.59
CA ARG A 321 -4.71 -10.83 -9.43
C ARG A 321 -3.74 -11.11 -8.28
N SER A 322 -3.01 -10.11 -7.81
CA SER A 322 -2.14 -10.22 -6.63
C SER A 322 -2.89 -10.26 -5.30
N LEU A 323 -4.18 -9.89 -5.30
CA LEU A 323 -5.04 -9.98 -4.12
C LEU A 323 -5.15 -11.44 -3.67
N ARG A 324 -5.14 -11.68 -2.36
CA ARG A 324 -5.30 -13.04 -1.80
C ARG A 324 -6.65 -13.63 -2.16
N ALA A 325 -7.66 -12.76 -2.33
CA ALA A 325 -9.00 -13.12 -2.77
C ALA A 325 -9.15 -13.28 -4.28
N ALA A 326 -8.10 -13.06 -5.09
CA ALA A 326 -8.17 -13.22 -6.55
C ALA A 326 -8.78 -14.56 -7.01
N PRO A 327 -8.53 -15.72 -6.35
CA PRO A 327 -9.18 -16.98 -6.74
C PRO A 327 -10.71 -16.97 -6.65
N LEU A 328 -11.32 -16.08 -5.86
CA LEU A 328 -12.78 -15.93 -5.80
C LEU A 328 -13.34 -15.24 -7.05
N LEU A 329 -12.52 -14.44 -7.73
CA LEU A 329 -12.89 -13.73 -8.96
C LEU A 329 -13.10 -14.68 -10.14
N ASP A 330 -12.53 -15.88 -10.09
CA ASP A 330 -12.75 -16.92 -11.10
C ASP A 330 -14.08 -17.68 -10.90
N GLY A 331 -14.86 -17.32 -9.88
CA GLY A 331 -16.16 -17.89 -9.54
C GLY A 331 -16.10 -18.88 -8.38
N PHE A 332 -17.01 -18.74 -7.41
CA PHE A 332 -17.06 -19.59 -6.22
C PHE A 332 -18.50 -19.88 -5.79
N ARG A 333 -18.82 -21.16 -5.48
CA ARG A 333 -20.13 -21.62 -4.98
C ARG A 333 -21.35 -21.07 -5.76
N GLY A 334 -21.26 -21.05 -7.10
CA GLY A 334 -22.35 -20.63 -7.98
C GLY A 334 -22.36 -19.13 -8.31
N ALA A 335 -21.47 -18.33 -7.71
CA ALA A 335 -21.20 -16.99 -8.20
C ALA A 335 -20.47 -17.06 -9.56
N PRO A 336 -20.86 -16.24 -10.55
CA PRO A 336 -20.17 -16.16 -11.82
C PRO A 336 -18.76 -15.55 -11.65
N PRO A 337 -17.83 -15.86 -12.58
CA PRO A 337 -16.54 -15.19 -12.62
C PRO A 337 -16.72 -13.68 -12.88
N CYS A 338 -15.86 -12.87 -12.25
CA CYS A 338 -15.72 -11.45 -12.53
C CYS A 338 -14.86 -11.24 -13.77
N ASP A 339 -15.26 -10.36 -14.69
CA ASP A 339 -14.42 -9.95 -15.81
C ASP A 339 -13.31 -9.01 -15.29
N VAL A 340 -12.20 -9.61 -14.85
CA VAL A 340 -11.03 -8.89 -14.29
C VAL A 340 -10.46 -7.91 -15.32
N ALA A 341 -10.45 -8.26 -16.60
CA ALA A 341 -9.95 -7.39 -17.65
C ALA A 341 -10.84 -6.15 -17.83
N ALA A 342 -12.17 -6.31 -17.72
CA ALA A 342 -13.09 -5.18 -17.71
C ALA A 342 -12.95 -4.31 -16.46
N LEU A 343 -12.78 -4.92 -15.28
CA LEU A 343 -12.52 -4.18 -14.05
C LEU A 343 -11.24 -3.34 -14.17
N ALA A 344 -10.17 -3.93 -14.71
CA ALA A 344 -8.90 -3.24 -14.93
C ALA A 344 -9.04 -2.03 -15.88
N ARG A 345 -9.87 -2.14 -16.93
CA ARG A 345 -10.19 -1.01 -17.83
C ARG A 345 -10.95 0.10 -17.10
N THR A 346 -11.96 -0.23 -16.30
CA THR A 346 -12.70 0.77 -15.50
C THR A 346 -11.79 1.45 -14.47
N VAL A 347 -10.91 0.71 -13.80
CA VAL A 347 -9.92 1.28 -12.88
C VAL A 347 -8.90 2.16 -13.61
N LYS A 348 -8.50 1.79 -14.83
CA LYS A 348 -7.63 2.63 -15.67
C LYS A 348 -8.27 3.97 -16.01
N GLU A 349 -9.56 3.99 -16.35
CA GLU A 349 -10.31 5.24 -16.60
C GLU A 349 -10.34 6.16 -15.37
N LEU A 350 -10.48 5.58 -14.17
CA LEU A 350 -10.37 6.33 -12.91
C LEU A 350 -8.96 6.90 -12.69
N CYS A 351 -7.92 6.11 -12.94
CA CYS A 351 -6.53 6.57 -12.85
C CYS A 351 -6.26 7.73 -13.82
N ASP A 352 -6.76 7.63 -15.06
CA ASP A 352 -6.61 8.68 -16.07
C ASP A 352 -7.38 9.94 -15.71
N LEU A 353 -8.60 9.80 -15.19
CA LEU A 353 -9.38 10.92 -14.68
C LEU A 353 -8.60 11.64 -13.56
N TYR A 354 -8.06 10.90 -12.60
CA TYR A 354 -7.30 11.44 -11.47
C TYR A 354 -6.02 12.16 -11.92
N LEU A 355 -5.27 11.58 -12.87
CA LEU A 355 -4.06 12.20 -13.39
C LEU A 355 -4.33 13.43 -14.26
N ARG A 356 -5.48 13.47 -14.96
CA ARG A 356 -5.87 14.55 -15.88
C ARG A 356 -6.49 15.76 -15.16
N ASP A 357 -7.40 15.54 -14.21
CA ASP A 357 -8.03 16.64 -13.46
C ASP A 357 -7.18 16.99 -12.23
N GLU A 358 -6.34 18.00 -12.40
CA GLU A 358 -5.39 18.50 -11.41
C GLU A 358 -6.01 18.94 -10.08
N THR A 359 -7.31 19.23 -10.09
CA THR A 359 -8.02 19.66 -8.90
C THR A 359 -8.45 18.49 -8.03
N LEU A 360 -8.42 17.25 -8.53
CA LEU A 360 -8.76 16.06 -7.74
C LEU A 360 -7.62 15.74 -6.77
N SER A 361 -7.91 15.73 -5.48
CA SER A 361 -6.96 15.30 -4.45
C SER A 361 -7.17 13.84 -4.07
N GLU A 362 -8.41 13.35 -4.14
CA GLU A 362 -8.77 11.99 -3.75
C GLU A 362 -9.99 11.49 -4.53
N ILE A 363 -9.97 10.21 -4.89
CA ILE A 363 -11.15 9.45 -5.31
C ILE A 363 -11.20 8.19 -4.45
N GLU A 364 -12.29 7.97 -3.74
CA GLU A 364 -12.54 6.74 -2.98
C GLU A 364 -13.89 6.16 -3.43
N ILE A 365 -13.88 4.89 -3.83
CA ILE A 365 -15.08 4.12 -4.14
C ILE A 365 -15.11 2.91 -3.22
N ASN A 366 -16.07 2.91 -2.30
CA ASN A 366 -16.15 1.92 -1.24
C ASN A 366 -17.61 1.75 -0.78
N PRO A 367 -18.40 0.83 -1.39
CA PRO A 367 -17.95 -0.22 -2.30
C PRO A 367 -18.05 0.11 -3.80
N LEU A 368 -17.11 -0.43 -4.57
CA LEU A 368 -17.25 -0.71 -6.01
C LEU A 368 -17.67 -2.18 -6.16
N VAL A 369 -18.75 -2.47 -6.88
CA VAL A 369 -19.24 -3.85 -7.04
C VAL A 369 -19.29 -4.29 -8.49
N ALA A 370 -19.09 -5.58 -8.74
CA ALA A 370 -19.50 -6.23 -9.97
C ALA A 370 -20.91 -6.79 -9.77
N ASP A 371 -21.90 -6.19 -10.41
CA ASP A 371 -23.29 -6.65 -10.33
C ASP A 371 -23.49 -7.97 -11.08
N ARG A 372 -24.63 -8.62 -10.87
CA ARG A 372 -24.96 -9.91 -11.50
C ARG A 372 -25.12 -9.86 -13.03
N THR A 373 -25.10 -8.66 -13.62
CA THR A 373 -25.14 -8.45 -15.08
C THR A 373 -23.74 -8.21 -15.66
N GLY A 374 -22.71 -8.16 -14.82
CA GLY A 374 -21.33 -7.89 -15.21
C GLY A 374 -20.98 -6.40 -15.29
N ARG A 375 -21.83 -5.51 -14.78
CA ARG A 375 -21.55 -4.06 -14.73
C ARG A 375 -20.79 -3.72 -13.44
N PHE A 376 -19.89 -2.75 -13.54
CA PHE A 376 -19.23 -2.17 -12.38
C PHE A 376 -20.04 -0.98 -11.86
N VAL A 377 -20.47 -1.06 -10.61
CA VAL A 377 -21.37 -0.09 -9.98
C VAL A 377 -20.71 0.50 -8.74
N ALA A 378 -20.55 1.81 -8.69
CA ALA A 378 -20.13 2.51 -7.48
C ALA A 378 -21.33 2.61 -6.52
N LEU A 379 -21.34 1.80 -5.45
CA LEU A 379 -22.40 1.84 -4.45
C LEU A 379 -22.23 2.99 -3.47
N ASP A 380 -21.01 3.41 -3.20
CA ASP A 380 -20.68 4.66 -2.51
C ASP A 380 -19.40 5.22 -3.11
N ALA A 381 -19.31 6.55 -3.21
CA ALA A 381 -18.18 7.24 -3.78
C ALA A 381 -17.97 8.59 -3.11
N LEU A 382 -16.70 8.92 -2.92
CA LEU A 382 -16.24 10.19 -2.39
C LEU A 382 -15.17 10.75 -3.32
N VAL A 383 -15.35 11.99 -3.76
CA VAL A 383 -14.37 12.72 -4.54
C VAL A 383 -14.01 13.98 -3.78
N ALA A 384 -12.71 14.18 -3.52
CA ALA A 384 -12.19 15.38 -2.89
C ALA A 384 -11.40 16.19 -3.90
N ARG A 385 -11.53 17.53 -3.79
CA ARG A 385 -10.73 18.46 -4.57
C ARG A 385 -9.74 19.22 -3.67
N SER A 386 -8.55 19.49 -4.19
CA SER A 386 -7.65 20.48 -3.60
C SER A 386 -8.20 21.88 -3.91
N ARG A 387 -8.11 22.81 -2.95
CA ARG A 387 -8.25 24.23 -3.29
C ARG A 387 -7.02 24.58 -4.11
N GLY A 388 -7.21 24.95 -5.38
CA GLY A 388 -6.14 25.56 -6.14
C GLY A 388 -5.65 26.80 -5.39
N ASP A 389 -4.34 27.01 -5.35
CA ASP A 389 -3.78 28.33 -5.07
C ASP A 389 -4.34 29.26 -6.16
N SER A 390 -5.46 29.93 -5.86
CA SER A 390 -5.91 31.05 -6.64
C SER A 390 -4.80 32.09 -6.55
N ALA A 391 -4.05 32.23 -7.63
CA ALA A 391 -3.18 33.37 -7.87
C ALA A 391 -3.92 34.66 -7.52
N GLY A 392 -3.27 35.47 -6.68
CA GLY A 392 -3.64 36.80 -6.20
C GLY A 392 -4.99 37.38 -6.63
N GLU A 393 -5.90 37.50 -5.67
CA GLU A 393 -6.79 38.66 -5.59
C GLU A 393 -6.60 39.33 -4.22
N THR A 394 -5.86 40.42 -4.24
CA THR A 394 -5.79 41.42 -3.17
C THR A 394 -7.13 42.18 -3.07
N PRO A 395 -7.43 42.74 -1.91
CA PRO A 395 -7.71 44.19 -1.85
C PRO A 395 -6.52 44.98 -1.29
#